data_AF-A0A836UHF1-F1
#
_entry.id   AF-A0A836UHF1-F1
#
_cell.length_a   1.000
_cell.length_b   1.000
_cell.length_c   1.000
_cell.angle_alpha   90.00
_cell.angle_beta   90.00
_cell.angle_gamma   90.00
#
_symmetry.space_group_name_H-M   'P 1'
#
loop_
_entity.id
_entity.type
_entity.pdbx_description
1 polymer ?
#
loop_
_entity_poly.entity_id
_entity_poly.type
_entity_poly.pdbx_seq_one_letter_code
_entity_poly.pdbx_strand_id
1 'polypeptide(L)'
;MGETDGDRLEVLVPSFRPDLEREIDLVEEVGRIYGYAHVPVSETVHGPLPGVAGGNYDEQRRLRRALTGLGLDEAITSSIVTDTWAERAGPVGCRLTNPPAEGISCMRNSLLPSLLDVARRNLRQRATGGSFFEVGRVFLADPKGHREKLHVAGVVAGQIAASPWRSDSHTADFLDLKGIVEALLRDVHGVLYGSIDTPMLRLGHAAQVMVDGHYLGMLGQADADLAASFDLTHDAFMFELDCGSLFEALAARPVAYRPLDRFPPIERDLAVVLDDQVPAEHVAAEIRTVAAELLEDVRLFDVY
;
A
#
# COMPACT_ATOMS: atom_id res chain seq x y z
N MET A 1 -59.93 -11.04 -11.68
CA MET A 1 -59.81 -11.82 -12.93
C MET A 1 -59.47 -10.82 -14.01
N GLY A 2 -58.39 -11.05 -14.73
CA GLY A 2 -57.93 -10.14 -15.79
C GLY A 2 -58.65 -10.39 -17.11
N GLU A 3 -58.84 -9.34 -17.90
CA GLU A 3 -59.23 -9.48 -19.31
C GLU A 3 -57.98 -9.77 -20.14
N THR A 4 -58.12 -10.66 -21.13
CA THR A 4 -57.04 -11.03 -22.05
C THR A 4 -57.37 -10.46 -23.42
N ASP A 5 -56.51 -9.60 -23.96
CA ASP A 5 -56.61 -9.08 -25.33
C ASP A 5 -55.33 -9.46 -26.10
N GLY A 6 -55.39 -10.53 -26.88
CA GLY A 6 -54.24 -11.09 -27.57
C GLY A 6 -53.09 -11.45 -26.63
N ASP A 7 -51.94 -10.80 -26.80
CA ASP A 7 -50.71 -11.01 -26.01
C ASP A 7 -50.63 -10.12 -24.75
N ARG A 8 -51.72 -9.45 -24.37
CA ARG A 8 -51.77 -8.55 -23.20
C ARG A 8 -52.69 -9.10 -22.12
N LEU A 9 -52.23 -9.02 -20.87
CA LEU A 9 -52.99 -9.38 -19.68
C LEU A 9 -53.18 -8.14 -18.80
N GLU A 10 -54.43 -7.76 -18.55
CA GLU A 10 -54.74 -6.72 -17.58
C GLU A 10 -54.96 -7.37 -16.21
N VAL A 11 -54.16 -6.99 -15.20
CA VAL A 11 -54.21 -7.62 -13.87
C VAL A 11 -54.67 -6.63 -12.82
N LEU A 12 -55.83 -6.90 -12.21
CA LEU A 12 -56.27 -6.18 -11.02
C LEU A 12 -55.53 -6.72 -9.79
N VAL A 13 -54.69 -5.89 -9.20
CA VAL A 13 -53.90 -6.23 -8.01
C VAL A 13 -54.81 -6.33 -6.78
N PRO A 14 -54.72 -7.42 -6.00
CA PRO A 14 -55.52 -7.55 -4.79
C PRO A 14 -55.03 -6.59 -3.69
N SER A 15 -55.96 -6.11 -2.86
CA SER A 15 -55.68 -5.06 -1.85
C SER A 15 -54.64 -5.43 -0.79
N PHE A 16 -54.32 -6.73 -0.63
CA PHE A 16 -53.31 -7.22 0.32
C PHE A 16 -51.90 -7.35 -0.27
N ARG A 17 -51.70 -7.02 -1.55
CA ARG A 17 -50.40 -7.03 -2.24
C ARG A 17 -50.02 -5.63 -2.72
N PRO A 18 -49.69 -4.70 -1.79
CA PRO A 18 -49.30 -3.34 -2.14
C PRO A 18 -47.94 -3.27 -2.85
N ASP A 19 -47.18 -4.36 -2.85
CA ASP A 19 -45.88 -4.51 -3.51
C ASP A 19 -45.96 -4.72 -5.03
N LEU A 20 -47.15 -5.01 -5.58
CA LEU A 20 -47.35 -5.22 -7.02
C LEU A 20 -47.81 -3.92 -7.68
N GLU A 21 -46.87 -3.11 -8.17
CA GLU A 21 -47.15 -1.79 -8.75
C GLU A 21 -46.82 -1.70 -10.24
N ARG A 22 -45.96 -2.59 -10.74
CA ARG A 22 -45.39 -2.56 -12.09
C ARG A 22 -45.51 -3.93 -12.75
N GLU A 23 -45.39 -3.94 -14.07
CA GLU A 23 -45.36 -5.18 -14.87
C GLU A 23 -44.30 -6.18 -14.37
N ILE A 24 -43.10 -5.71 -14.03
CA ILE A 24 -42.00 -6.57 -13.58
C ILE A 24 -42.32 -7.30 -12.26
N ASP A 25 -43.17 -6.73 -11.41
CA ASP A 25 -43.58 -7.35 -10.16
C ASP A 25 -44.50 -8.56 -10.43
N LEU A 26 -45.33 -8.48 -11.48
CA LEU A 26 -46.15 -9.60 -11.95
C LEU A 26 -45.29 -10.69 -12.63
N VAL A 27 -44.25 -10.29 -13.39
CA VAL A 27 -43.28 -11.22 -13.97
C VAL A 27 -42.49 -11.95 -12.88
N GLU A 28 -42.10 -11.24 -11.81
CA GLU A 28 -41.47 -11.82 -10.61
C GLU A 28 -42.41 -12.83 -9.94
N GLU A 29 -43.68 -12.50 -9.75
CA GLU A 29 -44.68 -13.42 -9.17
C GLU A 29 -44.86 -14.69 -10.01
N VAL A 30 -44.91 -14.56 -11.34
CA VAL A 30 -44.96 -15.70 -12.25
C VAL A 30 -43.70 -16.55 -12.08
N GLY A 31 -42.51 -15.94 -12.10
CA GLY A 31 -41.25 -16.66 -11.89
C GLY A 31 -41.17 -17.32 -10.51
N ARG A 32 -41.63 -16.66 -9.46
CA ARG A 32 -41.63 -17.13 -8.07
C ARG A 32 -42.55 -18.33 -7.88
N ILE A 33 -43.75 -18.29 -8.46
CA ILE A 33 -44.73 -19.39 -8.41
C ILE A 33 -44.31 -20.55 -9.32
N TYR A 34 -43.82 -20.26 -10.53
CA TYR A 34 -43.29 -21.25 -11.45
C TYR A 34 -42.04 -21.95 -10.89
N GLY A 35 -41.26 -21.21 -10.09
CA GLY A 35 -40.01 -21.65 -9.49
C GLY A 35 -38.82 -21.33 -10.38
N TYR A 36 -37.88 -20.51 -9.88
CA TYR A 36 -36.71 -20.05 -10.64
C TYR A 36 -35.83 -21.18 -11.15
N ALA A 37 -35.80 -22.33 -10.47
CA ALA A 37 -35.05 -23.50 -10.92
C ALA A 37 -35.53 -24.06 -12.27
N HIS A 38 -36.78 -23.76 -12.67
CA HIS A 38 -37.33 -24.20 -13.95
C HIS A 38 -37.09 -23.19 -15.10
N VAL A 39 -36.54 -22.01 -14.81
CA VAL A 39 -36.19 -21.04 -15.85
C VAL A 39 -34.88 -21.49 -16.49
N PRO A 40 -34.85 -21.77 -17.82
CA PRO A 40 -33.64 -22.25 -18.46
C PRO A 40 -32.53 -21.20 -18.40
N VAL A 41 -31.32 -21.63 -18.01
CA VAL A 41 -30.13 -20.78 -18.06
C VAL A 41 -29.78 -20.51 -19.52
N SER A 42 -29.70 -19.24 -19.90
CA SER A 42 -29.18 -18.85 -21.20
C SER A 42 -27.70 -18.49 -21.08
N GLU A 43 -26.82 -19.24 -21.75
CA GLU A 43 -25.36 -19.00 -21.79
C GLU A 43 -24.95 -18.03 -22.92
N THR A 44 -25.84 -17.17 -23.41
CA THR A 44 -25.47 -16.17 -24.42
C THR A 44 -24.65 -15.03 -23.80
N VAL A 45 -23.34 -15.24 -23.71
CA VAL A 45 -22.36 -14.16 -23.59
C VAL A 45 -22.04 -13.66 -25.00
N HIS A 46 -22.53 -12.49 -25.36
CA HIS A 46 -22.17 -11.84 -26.61
C HIS A 46 -20.75 -11.26 -26.55
N GLY A 47 -19.79 -12.01 -27.10
CA GLY A 47 -18.49 -11.55 -27.61
C GLY A 47 -17.47 -11.04 -26.59
N PRO A 48 -16.16 -11.18 -26.86
CA PRO A 48 -15.17 -10.44 -26.08
C PRO A 48 -15.36 -8.95 -26.37
N LEU A 49 -15.78 -8.18 -25.36
CA LEU A 49 -15.59 -6.73 -25.36
C LEU A 49 -14.12 -6.49 -25.02
N PRO A 50 -13.26 -6.05 -25.95
CA PRO A 50 -11.90 -5.66 -25.61
C PRO A 50 -11.96 -4.42 -24.71
N GLY A 51 -11.93 -4.63 -23.40
CA GLY A 51 -11.74 -3.59 -22.40
C GLY A 51 -10.26 -3.48 -22.08
N VAL A 52 -9.71 -2.27 -22.18
CA VAL A 52 -8.49 -1.96 -21.42
C VAL A 52 -8.90 -1.97 -19.96
N ALA A 53 -8.22 -2.75 -19.12
CA ALA A 53 -8.47 -2.74 -17.68
C ALA A 53 -8.27 -1.29 -17.19
N GLY A 54 -9.37 -0.65 -16.76
CA GLY A 54 -9.31 0.68 -16.19
C GLY A 54 -8.76 0.63 -14.76
N GLY A 55 -7.97 1.64 -14.40
CA GLY A 55 -7.40 1.78 -13.05
C GLY A 55 -6.14 0.95 -12.85
N ASN A 56 -5.71 0.86 -11.58
CA ASN A 56 -4.35 0.42 -11.24
C ASN A 56 -4.31 -1.03 -10.71
N TYR A 57 -5.11 -1.94 -11.28
CA TYR A 57 -5.27 -3.30 -10.76
C TYR A 57 -4.00 -4.13 -10.95
N ASP A 58 -3.42 -4.08 -12.14
CA ASP A 58 -2.21 -4.84 -12.47
C ASP A 58 -1.00 -4.31 -11.70
N GLU A 59 -0.91 -3.00 -11.51
CA GLU A 59 0.11 -2.31 -10.73
C GLU A 59 0.04 -2.75 -9.26
N GLN A 60 -1.15 -2.73 -8.66
CA GLN A 60 -1.35 -3.24 -7.31
C GLN A 60 -1.00 -4.73 -7.18
N ARG A 61 -1.33 -5.54 -8.19
CA ARG A 61 -0.99 -6.97 -8.19
C ARG A 61 0.53 -7.19 -8.29
N ARG A 62 1.24 -6.39 -9.09
CA ARG A 62 2.71 -6.41 -9.17
C ARG A 62 3.33 -5.97 -7.85
N LEU A 63 2.80 -4.91 -7.25
CA LEU A 63 3.24 -4.39 -5.95
C LEU A 63 3.11 -5.45 -4.83
N ARG A 64 1.94 -6.10 -4.72
CA ARG A 64 1.74 -7.20 -3.76
C ARG A 64 2.74 -8.33 -3.97
N ARG A 65 2.92 -8.75 -5.22
CA ARG A 65 3.90 -9.81 -5.58
C ARG A 65 5.33 -9.43 -5.23
N ALA A 66 5.72 -8.18 -5.43
CA ALA A 66 7.05 -7.70 -5.08
C ALA A 66 7.27 -7.79 -3.55
N LEU A 67 6.31 -7.30 -2.75
CA LEU A 67 6.40 -7.35 -1.28
C LEU A 67 6.38 -8.78 -0.74
N THR A 68 5.52 -9.66 -1.26
CA THR A 68 5.56 -11.08 -0.90
C THR A 68 6.87 -11.74 -1.32
N GLY A 69 7.42 -11.38 -2.49
CA GLY A 69 8.72 -11.86 -2.95
C GLY A 69 9.90 -11.38 -2.10
N LEU A 70 9.75 -10.26 -1.39
CA LEU A 70 10.69 -9.73 -0.40
C LEU A 70 10.49 -10.33 1.00
N GLY A 71 9.55 -11.25 1.17
CA GLY A 71 9.33 -11.97 2.43
C GLY A 71 8.37 -11.30 3.41
N LEU A 72 7.53 -10.36 2.95
CA LEU A 72 6.48 -9.77 3.78
C LEU A 72 5.14 -10.50 3.58
N ASP A 73 4.38 -10.65 4.67
CA ASP A 73 3.03 -11.21 4.65
C ASP A 73 1.98 -10.11 4.48
N GLU A 74 1.01 -10.31 3.59
CA GLU A 74 -0.08 -9.34 3.38
C GLU A 74 -1.08 -9.42 4.53
N ALA A 75 -1.34 -8.28 5.17
CA ALA A 75 -2.40 -8.08 6.14
C ALA A 75 -3.56 -7.27 5.53
N ILE A 76 -4.78 -7.56 6.01
CA ILE A 76 -5.97 -6.76 5.69
C ILE A 76 -6.55 -6.29 7.01
N THR A 77 -6.55 -4.99 7.23
CA THR A 77 -7.03 -4.37 8.48
C THR A 77 -8.29 -3.55 8.26
N SER A 78 -8.96 -3.19 9.35
CA SER A 78 -10.16 -2.34 9.28
C SER A 78 -9.79 -0.93 8.81
N SER A 79 -10.58 -0.38 7.89
CA SER A 79 -10.48 1.04 7.51
C SER A 79 -11.01 1.98 8.59
N ILE A 80 -11.82 1.48 9.54
CA ILE A 80 -12.32 2.23 10.70
C ILE A 80 -11.42 1.88 11.89
N VAL A 81 -10.78 2.90 12.46
CA VAL A 81 -9.77 2.80 13.52
C VAL A 81 -10.17 3.62 14.74
N THR A 82 -9.41 3.48 15.81
CA THR A 82 -9.64 4.29 16.99
C THR A 82 -9.28 5.75 16.74
N ASP A 83 -9.94 6.63 17.49
CA ASP A 83 -9.67 8.07 17.44
C ASP A 83 -8.20 8.36 17.78
N THR A 84 -7.67 7.66 18.78
CA THR A 84 -6.28 7.78 19.23
C THR A 84 -5.27 7.41 18.13
N TRP A 85 -5.54 6.35 17.37
CA TRP A 85 -4.66 5.93 16.28
C TRP A 85 -4.67 6.94 15.13
N ALA A 86 -5.86 7.43 14.77
CA ALA A 86 -6.01 8.40 13.70
C ALA A 86 -5.35 9.75 14.06
N GLU A 87 -5.55 10.23 15.29
CA GLU A 87 -4.95 11.48 15.78
C GLU A 87 -3.43 11.41 15.87
N ARG A 88 -2.88 10.25 16.26
CA ARG A 88 -1.43 10.02 16.33
C ARG A 88 -0.79 9.96 14.95
N ALA A 89 -1.49 9.43 13.95
CA ALA A 89 -1.02 9.41 12.57
C ALA A 89 -1.06 10.79 11.88
N GLY A 90 -1.79 11.74 12.44
CA GLY A 90 -1.85 13.12 11.97
C GLY A 90 -3.28 13.67 11.92
N PRO A 91 -3.54 14.72 11.12
CA PRO A 91 -4.86 15.30 10.98
C PRO A 91 -5.91 14.27 10.54
N VAL A 92 -7.00 14.16 11.30
CA VAL A 92 -8.10 13.21 11.02
C VAL A 92 -8.98 13.78 9.90
N GLY A 93 -9.10 13.06 8.78
CA GLY A 93 -9.87 13.52 7.63
C GLY A 93 -11.36 13.17 7.66
N CYS A 94 -11.75 12.04 8.27
CA CYS A 94 -13.13 11.58 8.25
C CYS A 94 -13.50 10.86 9.56
N ARG A 95 -14.61 11.30 10.16
CA ARG A 95 -15.23 10.70 11.36
C ARG A 95 -16.64 10.21 11.03
N LEU A 96 -17.00 9.05 11.55
CA LEU A 96 -18.30 8.43 11.38
C LEU A 96 -19.32 9.03 12.34
N THR A 97 -20.53 9.31 11.83
CA THR A 97 -21.65 9.79 12.67
C THR A 97 -22.30 8.66 13.47
N ASN A 98 -22.31 7.44 12.94
CA ASN A 98 -22.86 6.25 13.61
C ASN A 98 -21.77 5.15 13.67
N PRO A 99 -20.79 5.27 14.59
CA PRO A 99 -19.67 4.34 14.67
C PRO A 99 -20.12 2.95 15.15
N PRO A 100 -19.43 1.88 14.74
CA PRO A 100 -19.77 0.51 15.15
C PRO A 100 -19.54 0.24 16.64
N ALA A 101 -18.67 1.01 17.29
CA ALA A 101 -18.37 0.92 18.71
C ALA A 101 -17.81 2.25 19.25
N GLU A 102 -17.88 2.44 20.56
CA GLU A 102 -17.29 3.59 21.24
C GLU A 102 -15.76 3.62 21.04
N GLY A 103 -15.22 4.80 20.73
CA GLY A 103 -13.78 5.00 20.50
C GLY A 103 -13.25 4.50 19.15
N ILE A 104 -14.06 3.83 18.32
CA ILE A 104 -13.73 3.39 16.95
C ILE A 104 -14.57 4.20 15.96
N SER A 105 -14.24 5.50 15.81
CA SER A 105 -15.08 6.44 15.05
C SER A 105 -14.38 7.10 13.87
N CYS A 106 -13.09 6.85 13.66
CA CYS A 106 -12.31 7.50 12.60
C CYS A 106 -12.06 6.57 11.42
N MET A 107 -12.16 7.09 10.20
CA MET A 107 -11.55 6.44 9.06
C MET A 107 -10.03 6.64 9.12
N ARG A 108 -9.25 5.59 8.86
CA ARG A 108 -7.79 5.65 8.95
C ARG A 108 -7.19 6.67 7.97
N ASN A 109 -6.31 7.53 8.46
CA ASN A 109 -5.51 8.47 7.67
C ASN A 109 -4.09 7.94 7.36
N SER A 110 -3.73 6.78 7.91
CA SER A 110 -2.50 6.03 7.64
C SER A 110 -2.77 4.53 7.83
N LEU A 111 -2.02 3.68 7.13
CA LEU A 111 -2.02 2.23 7.34
C LEU A 111 -1.16 1.79 8.55
N LEU A 112 -0.22 2.63 8.98
CA LEU A 112 0.84 2.27 9.93
C LEU A 112 0.33 1.86 11.32
N PRO A 113 -0.60 2.58 11.97
CA PRO A 113 -1.11 2.14 13.28
C PRO A 113 -1.75 0.75 13.24
N SER A 114 -2.43 0.43 12.13
CA SER A 114 -3.09 -0.87 11.97
C SER A 114 -2.07 -2.00 11.77
N LEU A 115 -0.99 -1.73 11.01
CA LEU A 115 0.11 -2.67 10.83
C LEU A 115 0.92 -2.88 12.12
N LEU A 116 1.11 -1.84 12.94
CA LEU A 116 1.72 -1.99 14.27
C LEU A 116 0.88 -2.91 15.17
N ASP A 117 -0.45 -2.83 15.11
CA ASP A 117 -1.31 -3.76 15.84
C ASP A 117 -1.17 -5.21 15.34
N VAL A 118 -1.00 -5.40 14.02
CA VAL A 118 -0.71 -6.72 13.44
C VAL A 118 0.61 -7.27 13.98
N ALA A 119 1.68 -6.47 13.97
CA ALA A 119 2.97 -6.85 14.53
C ALA A 119 2.86 -7.21 16.01
N ARG A 120 2.20 -6.35 16.82
CA ARG A 120 1.93 -6.58 18.24
C ARG A 120 1.22 -7.91 18.48
N ARG A 121 0.13 -8.18 17.76
CA ARG A 121 -0.66 -9.41 17.93
C ARG A 121 0.18 -10.66 17.68
N ASN A 122 1.03 -10.65 16.65
CA ASN A 122 1.93 -11.77 16.33
C ASN A 122 3.03 -11.95 17.38
N LEU A 123 3.70 -10.87 17.79
CA LEU A 123 4.72 -10.92 18.84
C LEU A 123 4.15 -11.43 20.17
N ARG A 124 2.91 -11.03 20.53
CA ARG A 124 2.21 -11.56 21.72
C ARG A 124 1.89 -13.05 21.64
N GLN A 125 1.82 -13.62 20.44
CA GLN A 125 1.65 -15.05 20.20
C GLN A 125 2.99 -15.80 20.07
N ARG A 126 4.07 -15.23 20.63
CA ARG A 126 5.41 -15.82 20.72
C ARG A 126 6.14 -15.93 19.37
N ALA A 127 5.75 -15.16 18.37
CA ALA A 127 6.60 -14.95 17.20
C ALA A 127 7.88 -14.21 17.64
N THR A 128 9.04 -14.58 17.09
CA THR A 128 10.31 -13.89 17.35
C THR A 128 10.45 -12.59 16.56
N GLY A 129 9.66 -12.44 15.50
CA GLY A 129 9.57 -11.27 14.65
C GLY A 129 8.48 -11.43 13.60
N GLY A 130 8.34 -10.45 12.73
CA GLY A 130 7.40 -10.50 11.62
C GLY A 130 7.53 -9.30 10.70
N SER A 131 7.24 -9.55 9.42
CA SER A 131 7.29 -8.56 8.35
C SER A 131 5.94 -8.56 7.65
N PHE A 132 5.20 -7.47 7.75
CA PHE A 132 3.83 -7.37 7.27
C PHE A 132 3.67 -6.19 6.33
N PHE A 133 2.76 -6.27 5.38
CA PHE A 133 2.40 -5.15 4.53
C PHE A 133 0.90 -5.10 4.26
N GLU A 134 0.40 -3.93 3.89
CA GLU A 134 -0.98 -3.75 3.44
C GLU A 134 -1.01 -2.78 2.25
N VAL A 135 -1.86 -3.07 1.27
CA VAL A 135 -2.24 -2.14 0.20
C VAL A 135 -3.70 -1.75 0.41
N GLY A 136 -3.96 -0.49 0.76
CA GLY A 136 -5.26 -0.07 1.24
C GLY A 136 -5.54 1.41 1.10
N ARG A 137 -6.82 1.78 1.17
CA ARG A 137 -7.26 3.18 1.13
C ARG A 137 -7.04 3.88 2.47
N VAL A 138 -6.63 5.13 2.41
CA VAL A 138 -6.54 6.08 3.53
C VAL A 138 -7.37 7.34 3.23
N PHE A 139 -7.83 7.99 4.29
CA PHE A 139 -8.78 9.11 4.24
C PHE A 139 -8.13 10.36 4.83
N LEU A 140 -7.42 11.10 3.97
CA LEU A 140 -6.62 12.25 4.36
C LEU A 140 -7.50 13.49 4.55
N ALA A 141 -7.18 14.31 5.54
CA ALA A 141 -7.87 15.59 5.77
C ALA A 141 -7.72 16.52 4.56
N ASP A 142 -8.81 17.17 4.17
CA ASP A 142 -8.86 18.13 3.07
C ASP A 142 -9.81 19.28 3.43
N PRO A 143 -9.54 20.53 3.00
CA PRO A 143 -10.46 21.65 3.24
C PRO A 143 -11.91 21.42 2.75
N LYS A 144 -12.12 20.54 1.76
CA LYS A 144 -13.45 20.17 1.23
C LYS A 144 -14.03 18.89 1.87
N GLY A 145 -13.41 18.36 2.92
CA GLY A 145 -13.81 17.14 3.60
C GLY A 145 -12.63 16.17 3.75
N HIS A 146 -12.61 15.13 2.93
CA HIS A 146 -11.50 14.18 2.89
C HIS A 146 -11.11 13.85 1.46
N ARG A 147 -9.85 13.46 1.28
CA ARG A 147 -9.35 12.86 0.05
C ARG A 147 -9.04 11.40 0.31
N GLU A 148 -9.63 10.55 -0.50
CA GLU A 148 -9.33 9.13 -0.48
C GLU A 148 -8.15 8.84 -1.39
N LYS A 149 -7.14 8.17 -0.85
CA LYS A 149 -5.95 7.76 -1.58
C LYS A 149 -5.63 6.30 -1.34
N LEU A 150 -5.07 5.64 -2.34
CA LEU A 150 -4.54 4.28 -2.19
C LEU A 150 -3.08 4.38 -1.74
N HIS A 151 -2.76 3.75 -0.62
CA HIS A 151 -1.41 3.67 -0.08
C HIS A 151 -0.94 2.21 -0.02
N VAL A 152 0.37 2.05 0.06
CA VAL A 152 1.03 0.81 0.47
C VAL A 152 1.89 1.09 1.67
N ALA A 153 1.81 0.24 2.67
CA ALA A 153 2.63 0.35 3.87
C ALA A 153 3.17 -1.00 4.28
N GLY A 154 4.29 -0.99 5.01
CA GLY A 154 4.88 -2.18 5.59
C GLY A 154 5.46 -1.90 6.97
N VAL A 155 5.53 -2.94 7.78
CA VAL A 155 6.17 -2.94 9.10
C VAL A 155 7.03 -4.19 9.24
N VAL A 156 8.20 -4.03 9.83
CA VAL A 156 9.15 -5.08 10.15
C VAL A 156 9.53 -4.92 11.62
N ALA A 157 9.37 -5.97 12.42
CA ALA A 157 9.67 -5.94 13.84
C ALA A 157 10.25 -7.26 14.34
N GLY A 158 11.16 -7.19 15.32
CA GLY A 158 11.80 -8.38 15.90
C GLY A 158 12.83 -9.03 14.97
N GLN A 159 12.93 -10.36 15.03
CA GLN A 159 13.87 -11.12 14.20
C GLN A 159 13.38 -11.32 12.77
N ILE A 160 14.27 -11.10 11.80
CA ILE A 160 14.08 -11.47 10.38
C ILE A 160 14.95 -12.69 10.10
N ALA A 161 14.34 -13.75 9.55
CA ALA A 161 15.09 -14.92 9.11
C ALA A 161 15.57 -14.73 7.67
N ALA A 162 16.87 -14.82 7.43
CA ALA A 162 17.42 -14.79 6.07
C ALA A 162 17.08 -16.08 5.30
N SER A 163 16.91 -17.19 6.02
CA SER A 163 16.44 -18.45 5.47
C SER A 163 15.88 -19.36 6.57
N PRO A 164 14.74 -20.04 6.34
CA PRO A 164 14.25 -21.08 7.24
C PRO A 164 15.25 -22.23 7.47
N TRP A 165 16.19 -22.41 6.53
CA TRP A 165 17.12 -23.54 6.50
C TRP A 165 18.52 -23.24 7.05
N ARG A 166 18.95 -21.98 7.07
CA ARG A 166 20.32 -21.60 7.49
C ARG A 166 20.43 -21.14 8.94
N SER A 167 19.33 -20.99 9.67
CA SER A 167 19.34 -20.45 11.05
C SER A 167 20.03 -19.09 11.20
N ASP A 168 20.37 -18.43 10.09
CA ASP A 168 20.86 -17.07 10.07
C ASP A 168 19.64 -16.15 10.20
N SER A 169 19.48 -15.59 11.39
CA SER A 169 18.50 -14.57 11.71
C SER A 169 19.20 -13.41 12.41
N HIS A 170 18.80 -12.20 12.08
CA HIS A 170 19.22 -10.99 12.79
C HIS A 170 18.00 -10.19 13.25
N THR A 171 18.23 -9.29 14.20
CA THR A 171 17.20 -8.34 14.61
C THR A 171 17.05 -7.30 13.51
N ALA A 172 15.81 -7.04 13.09
CA ALA A 172 15.49 -6.03 12.09
C ALA A 172 16.13 -4.69 12.45
N ASP A 173 16.64 -4.00 11.43
CA ASP A 173 17.11 -2.63 11.56
C ASP A 173 16.54 -1.70 10.47
N PHE A 174 17.00 -0.45 10.48
CA PHE A 174 16.57 0.57 9.52
C PHE A 174 16.99 0.23 8.07
N LEU A 175 18.13 -0.45 7.89
CA LEU A 175 18.67 -0.79 6.57
C LEU A 175 17.90 -1.94 5.93
N ASP A 176 17.40 -2.89 6.73
CA ASP A 176 16.46 -3.92 6.24
C ASP A 176 15.21 -3.28 5.61
N LEU A 177 14.59 -2.34 6.34
CA LEU A 177 13.44 -1.59 5.85
C LEU A 177 13.79 -0.77 4.60
N LYS A 178 14.92 -0.07 4.64
CA LYS A 178 15.39 0.73 3.49
C LYS A 178 15.60 -0.15 2.26
N GLY A 179 16.18 -1.34 2.42
CA GLY A 179 16.37 -2.31 1.33
C GLY A 179 15.05 -2.77 0.72
N ILE A 180 14.01 -2.98 1.52
CA ILE A 180 12.65 -3.31 1.02
C ILE A 180 12.10 -2.13 0.19
N VAL A 181 12.21 -0.91 0.68
CA VAL A 181 11.73 0.29 -0.03
C VAL A 181 12.53 0.54 -1.30
N GLU A 182 13.85 0.42 -1.27
CA GLU A 182 14.72 0.52 -2.46
C GLU A 182 14.41 -0.57 -3.49
N ALA A 183 14.09 -1.80 -3.06
CA ALA A 183 13.67 -2.86 -3.96
C ALA A 183 12.34 -2.56 -4.66
N LEU A 184 11.39 -1.91 -3.95
CA LEU A 184 10.14 -1.43 -4.56
C LEU A 184 10.36 -0.28 -5.55
N LEU A 185 11.33 0.58 -5.27
CA LEU A 185 11.65 1.76 -6.06
C LEU A 185 12.78 1.53 -7.07
N ARG A 186 13.22 0.28 -7.27
CA ARG A 186 14.36 -0.05 -8.13
C ARG A 186 14.23 0.49 -9.55
N ASP A 187 13.01 0.43 -10.09
CA ASP A 187 12.70 0.89 -11.44
C ASP A 187 12.18 2.34 -11.46
N VAL A 188 12.21 3.03 -10.32
CA VAL A 188 11.87 4.45 -10.18
C VAL A 188 13.14 5.28 -10.15
N HIS A 189 13.24 6.26 -11.04
CA HIS A 189 14.36 7.20 -11.07
C HIS A 189 14.06 8.47 -10.27
N GLY A 190 15.09 9.25 -9.95
CA GLY A 190 14.92 10.53 -9.25
C GLY A 190 14.47 10.38 -7.79
N VAL A 191 14.65 9.18 -7.21
CA VAL A 191 14.36 8.91 -5.81
C VAL A 191 15.40 9.60 -4.94
N LEU A 192 14.93 10.44 -4.02
CA LEU A 192 15.76 11.10 -3.03
C LEU A 192 15.18 10.84 -1.64
N TYR A 193 16.07 10.65 -0.66
CA TYR A 193 15.73 10.53 0.74
C TYR A 193 16.10 11.81 1.46
N GLY A 194 15.17 12.35 2.25
CA GLY A 194 15.42 13.53 3.10
C GLY A 194 14.95 13.28 4.52
N SER A 195 15.48 14.04 5.48
CA SER A 195 14.99 13.97 6.86
C SER A 195 13.53 14.41 6.95
N ILE A 196 12.74 13.74 7.79
CA ILE A 196 11.35 14.09 8.08
C ILE A 196 11.14 14.14 9.60
N ASP A 197 10.33 15.08 10.05
CA ASP A 197 9.82 15.16 11.42
C ASP A 197 8.32 14.88 11.40
N THR A 198 7.91 13.80 12.06
CA THR A 198 6.54 13.29 12.07
C THR A 198 6.26 12.55 13.38
N PRO A 199 5.04 12.64 13.94
CA PRO A 199 4.69 11.93 15.19
C PRO A 199 4.73 10.41 15.07
N MET A 200 4.82 9.85 13.85
CA MET A 200 4.84 8.41 13.63
C MET A 200 6.24 7.80 13.69
N LEU A 201 7.29 8.56 13.37
CA LEU A 201 8.64 8.03 13.22
C LEU A 201 9.61 8.72 14.17
N ARG A 202 10.61 7.97 14.64
CA ARG A 202 11.65 8.47 15.52
C ARG A 202 12.53 9.48 14.79
N LEU A 203 12.62 10.69 15.33
CA LEU A 203 13.51 11.74 14.82
C LEU A 203 14.96 11.24 14.72
N GLY A 204 15.61 11.50 13.59
CA GLY A 204 16.97 11.02 13.30
C GLY A 204 17.05 9.58 12.77
N HIS A 205 15.97 8.81 12.83
CA HIS A 205 15.83 7.47 12.25
C HIS A 205 14.61 7.40 11.31
N ALA A 206 14.37 8.49 10.59
CA ALA A 206 13.23 8.69 9.71
C ALA A 206 13.65 9.42 8.43
N ALA A 207 13.09 9.00 7.31
CA ALA A 207 13.30 9.64 6.02
C ALA A 207 11.98 9.78 5.27
N GLN A 208 11.77 10.95 4.65
CA GLN A 208 10.81 11.09 3.55
C GLN A 208 11.42 10.55 2.26
N VAL A 209 10.56 9.98 1.43
CA VAL A 209 10.87 9.52 0.08
C VAL A 209 10.29 10.52 -0.90
N MET A 210 11.14 11.06 -1.76
CA MET A 210 10.77 12.04 -2.78
C MET A 210 11.07 11.45 -4.16
N VAL A 211 10.22 11.70 -5.15
CA VAL A 211 10.47 11.39 -6.56
C VAL A 211 10.34 12.68 -7.35
N ASP A 212 11.39 13.08 -8.05
CA ASP A 212 11.43 14.32 -8.84
C ASP A 212 10.92 15.55 -8.06
N GLY A 213 11.30 15.64 -6.78
CA GLY A 213 10.91 16.74 -5.89
C GLY A 213 9.49 16.65 -5.31
N HIS A 214 8.73 15.60 -5.60
CA HIS A 214 7.39 15.36 -5.04
C HIS A 214 7.41 14.31 -3.94
N TYR A 215 6.66 14.54 -2.87
CA TYR A 215 6.56 13.61 -1.74
C TYR A 215 5.83 12.32 -2.16
N LEU A 216 6.53 11.20 -2.04
CA LEU A 216 5.99 9.87 -2.28
C LEU A 216 5.53 9.20 -0.98
N GLY A 217 6.23 9.43 0.12
CA GLY A 217 5.96 8.74 1.37
C GLY A 217 7.10 8.87 2.38
N MET A 218 7.16 7.95 3.34
CA MET A 218 8.16 7.94 4.40
C MET A 218 8.55 6.52 4.80
N LEU A 219 9.72 6.40 5.42
CA LEU A 219 10.20 5.19 6.09
C LEU A 219 10.98 5.54 7.36
N GLY A 220 10.96 4.67 8.36
CA GLY A 220 11.81 4.82 9.53
C GLY A 220 11.47 3.92 10.70
N GLN A 221 12.17 4.11 11.81
CA GLN A 221 11.82 3.47 13.08
C GLN A 221 10.56 4.14 13.64
N ALA A 222 9.62 3.36 14.17
CA ALA A 222 8.45 3.88 14.86
C ALA A 222 8.85 4.75 16.05
N ASP A 223 8.12 5.85 16.24
CA ASP A 223 8.31 6.70 17.42
C ASP A 223 8.12 5.90 18.72
N ALA A 224 8.88 6.26 19.76
CA ALA A 224 8.88 5.52 21.02
C ALA A 224 7.51 5.55 21.71
N ASP A 225 6.82 6.69 21.70
CA ASP A 225 5.51 6.80 22.33
C ASP A 225 4.43 6.12 21.48
N LEU A 226 4.60 6.08 20.15
CA LEU A 226 3.75 5.28 19.27
C LEU A 226 3.95 3.79 19.57
N ALA A 227 5.17 3.27 19.54
CA ALA A 227 5.46 1.87 19.82
C ALA A 227 4.95 1.45 21.22
N ALA A 228 5.16 2.29 22.24
CA ALA A 228 4.68 2.06 23.59
C ALA A 228 3.15 1.98 23.67
N SER A 229 2.41 2.78 22.90
CA SER A 229 0.93 2.72 22.83
C SER A 229 0.39 1.39 22.29
N PHE A 230 1.23 0.61 21.59
CA PHE A 230 0.92 -0.73 21.12
C PHE A 230 1.58 -1.80 22.01
N ASP A 231 2.16 -1.46 23.17
CA ASP A 231 2.91 -2.38 24.02
C ASP A 231 3.95 -3.20 23.24
N LEU A 232 4.60 -2.59 22.23
CA LEU A 232 5.65 -3.23 21.44
C LEU A 232 6.95 -3.23 22.25
N THR A 233 7.50 -4.42 22.47
CA THR A 233 8.77 -4.60 23.20
C THR A 233 9.99 -4.62 22.28
N HIS A 234 9.77 -4.73 20.98
CA HIS A 234 10.81 -4.73 19.95
C HIS A 234 10.69 -3.45 19.14
N ASP A 235 11.82 -2.98 18.62
CA ASP A 235 11.81 -1.92 17.62
C ASP A 235 10.99 -2.36 16.39
N ALA A 236 10.20 -1.42 15.87
CA ALA A 236 9.42 -1.60 14.66
C ALA A 236 9.89 -0.58 13.63
N PHE A 237 10.20 -1.05 12.43
CA PHE A 237 10.62 -0.25 11.30
C PHE A 237 9.50 -0.29 10.26
N MET A 238 9.07 0.87 9.77
CA MET A 238 7.86 0.96 8.96
C MET A 238 7.96 1.99 7.85
N PHE A 239 7.27 1.71 6.73
CA PHE A 239 7.18 2.60 5.58
C PHE A 239 5.73 2.78 5.15
N GLU A 240 5.42 3.91 4.52
CA GLU A 240 4.13 4.14 3.86
C GLU A 240 4.35 5.04 2.62
N LEU A 241 3.84 4.60 1.47
CA LEU A 241 3.96 5.26 0.17
C LEU A 241 2.59 5.46 -0.50
N ASP A 242 2.43 6.58 -1.20
CA ASP A 242 1.28 6.87 -2.06
C ASP A 242 1.36 6.02 -3.34
N CYS A 243 0.39 5.12 -3.54
CA CYS A 243 0.37 4.24 -4.71
C CYS A 243 0.10 5.01 -6.01
N GLY A 244 -0.67 6.09 -5.97
CA GLY A 244 -0.95 6.90 -7.16
C GLY A 244 0.34 7.49 -7.72
N SER A 245 1.08 8.22 -6.88
CA SER A 245 2.39 8.78 -7.20
C SER A 245 3.40 7.71 -7.59
N LEU A 246 3.41 6.56 -6.89
CA LEU A 246 4.30 5.43 -7.21
C LEU A 246 4.05 4.90 -8.62
N PHE A 247 2.78 4.67 -8.98
CA PHE A 247 2.44 4.10 -10.28
C PHE A 247 2.64 5.10 -11.41
N GLU A 248 2.38 6.40 -11.17
CA GLU A 248 2.75 7.46 -12.11
C GLU A 248 4.25 7.49 -12.36
N ALA A 249 5.07 7.40 -11.31
CA ALA A 249 6.53 7.36 -11.44
C ALA A 249 7.03 6.12 -12.21
N LEU A 250 6.43 4.95 -11.99
CA LEU A 250 6.75 3.73 -12.72
C LEU A 250 6.31 3.79 -14.20
N ALA A 251 5.21 4.48 -14.50
CA ALA A 251 4.69 4.64 -15.86
C ALA A 251 5.45 5.71 -16.66
N ALA A 252 6.07 6.69 -15.99
CA ALA A 252 6.66 7.88 -16.62
C ALA A 252 7.84 7.60 -17.56
N ARG A 253 8.41 6.38 -17.58
CA ARG A 253 9.55 6.07 -18.44
C ARG A 253 9.39 4.80 -19.28
N PRO A 254 9.45 4.92 -20.62
CA PRO A 254 9.59 3.75 -21.48
C PRO A 254 10.97 3.12 -21.29
N VAL A 255 11.02 1.80 -21.25
CA VAL A 255 12.28 1.04 -21.28
C VAL A 255 12.99 1.34 -22.61
N ALA A 256 14.03 2.16 -22.56
CA ALA A 256 14.84 2.48 -23.72
C ALA A 256 15.95 1.42 -23.86
N TYR A 257 16.04 0.80 -25.03
CA TYR A 257 17.15 -0.10 -25.33
C TYR A 257 18.45 0.71 -25.44
N ARG A 258 19.45 0.33 -24.64
CA ARG A 258 20.83 0.78 -24.80
C ARG A 258 21.67 -0.41 -25.28
N PRO A 259 22.46 -0.27 -26.36
CA PRO A 259 23.36 -1.32 -26.79
C PRO A 259 24.39 -1.62 -25.70
N LEU A 260 24.73 -2.90 -25.56
CA LEU A 260 25.76 -3.35 -24.62
C LEU A 260 27.12 -2.76 -25.00
N ASP A 261 27.88 -2.34 -24.00
CA ASP A 261 29.22 -1.82 -24.20
C ASP A 261 30.17 -2.91 -24.72
N ARG A 262 31.06 -2.51 -25.63
CA ARG A 262 32.00 -3.43 -26.31
C ARG A 262 33.28 -3.65 -25.53
N PHE A 263 33.51 -2.86 -24.49
CA PHE A 263 34.74 -2.82 -23.71
C PHE A 263 34.45 -3.19 -22.26
N PRO A 264 35.40 -3.84 -21.55
CA PRO A 264 35.23 -4.19 -20.16
C PRO A 264 35.20 -2.92 -19.27
N PRO A 265 34.42 -2.92 -18.17
CA PRO A 265 34.42 -1.82 -17.22
C PRO A 265 35.73 -1.76 -16.43
N ILE A 266 36.05 -0.57 -15.90
CA ILE A 266 37.19 -0.35 -15.01
C ILE A 266 36.67 0.08 -13.64
N GLU A 267 37.06 -0.66 -12.61
CA GLU A 267 36.73 -0.34 -11.22
C GLU A 267 37.88 0.44 -10.55
N ARG A 268 37.51 1.41 -9.71
CA ARG A 268 38.43 2.26 -8.95
C ARG A 268 37.86 2.52 -7.56
N ASP A 269 38.64 2.18 -6.55
CA ASP A 269 38.28 2.40 -5.16
C ASP A 269 38.78 3.78 -4.70
N LEU A 270 37.93 4.47 -3.94
CA LEU A 270 38.24 5.76 -3.35
C LEU A 270 37.96 5.70 -1.85
N ALA A 271 38.96 6.07 -1.04
CA ALA A 271 38.78 6.32 0.38
C ALA A 271 38.72 7.84 0.59
N VAL A 272 37.61 8.33 1.12
CA VAL A 272 37.35 9.76 1.30
C VAL A 272 37.08 10.02 2.78
N VAL A 273 37.86 10.92 3.39
CA VAL A 273 37.67 11.34 4.78
C VAL A 273 36.87 12.64 4.80
N LEU A 274 35.73 12.62 5.49
CA LEU A 274 34.76 13.70 5.53
C LEU A 274 34.29 13.93 6.98
N ASP A 275 33.50 14.98 7.19
CA ASP A 275 32.79 15.21 8.45
C ASP A 275 31.59 14.25 8.58
N ASP A 276 31.32 13.74 9.78
CA ASP A 276 30.26 12.77 10.08
C ASP A 276 28.85 13.25 9.69
N GLN A 277 28.66 14.56 9.55
CA GLN A 277 27.38 15.15 9.15
C GLN A 277 27.15 15.14 7.64
N VAL A 278 28.16 14.79 6.82
CA VAL A 278 28.02 14.77 5.36
C VAL A 278 27.29 13.48 4.94
N PRO A 279 26.08 13.58 4.34
CA PRO A 279 25.36 12.40 3.88
C PRO A 279 26.12 11.69 2.75
N ALA A 280 26.25 10.37 2.83
CA ALA A 280 26.92 9.58 1.81
C ALA A 280 26.29 9.77 0.40
N GLU A 281 24.97 9.99 0.32
CA GLU A 281 24.30 10.26 -0.96
C GLU A 281 24.79 11.56 -1.61
N HIS A 282 25.14 12.59 -0.83
CA HIS A 282 25.71 13.82 -1.39
C HIS A 282 27.07 13.55 -2.04
N VAL A 283 27.89 12.70 -1.43
CA VAL A 283 29.18 12.29 -1.99
C VAL A 283 28.98 11.51 -3.29
N ALA A 284 28.06 10.54 -3.29
CA ALA A 284 27.75 9.75 -4.48
C ALA A 284 27.17 10.62 -5.62
N ALA A 285 26.28 11.57 -5.30
CA ALA A 285 25.71 12.51 -6.26
C ALA A 285 26.78 13.44 -6.87
N GLU A 286 27.73 13.92 -6.06
CA GLU A 286 28.83 14.76 -6.53
C GLU A 286 29.75 13.98 -7.48
N ILE A 287 30.11 12.74 -7.13
CA ILE A 287 30.93 11.86 -8.00
C ILE A 287 30.23 11.63 -9.34
N ARG A 288 28.92 11.33 -9.33
CA ARG A 288 28.12 11.16 -10.55
C ARG A 288 28.09 12.43 -11.41
N THR A 289 28.05 13.60 -10.78
CA THR A 289 28.04 14.89 -11.48
C THR A 289 29.38 15.15 -12.17
N VAL A 290 30.50 14.90 -11.49
CA VAL A 290 31.85 15.15 -12.03
C VAL A 290 32.23 14.15 -13.13
N ALA A 291 31.80 12.90 -13.03
CA ALA A 291 32.19 11.81 -13.94
C ALA A 291 31.06 11.32 -14.87
N ALA A 292 30.02 12.13 -15.09
CA ALA A 292 28.77 11.75 -15.75
C ALA A 292 28.89 11.05 -17.12
N GLU A 293 29.97 11.31 -17.87
CA GLU A 293 30.17 10.75 -19.21
C GLU A 293 30.72 9.31 -19.19
N LEU A 294 31.58 8.98 -18.23
CA LEU A 294 32.31 7.70 -18.17
C LEU A 294 31.87 6.81 -17.01
N LEU A 295 31.17 7.37 -16.03
CA LEU A 295 30.77 6.66 -14.83
C LEU A 295 29.48 5.89 -15.06
N GLU A 296 29.58 4.56 -15.01
CA GLU A 296 28.41 3.68 -15.09
C GLU A 296 27.73 3.48 -13.74
N ASP A 297 28.51 3.36 -12.66
CA ASP A 297 27.99 3.04 -11.32
C ASP A 297 28.87 3.61 -10.21
N VAL A 298 28.27 3.89 -9.05
CA VAL A 298 28.93 4.33 -7.81
C VAL A 298 28.35 3.55 -6.64
N ARG A 299 29.22 2.86 -5.89
CA ARG A 299 28.82 2.07 -4.72
C ARG A 299 29.65 2.47 -3.51
N LEU A 300 28.96 2.80 -2.42
CA LEU A 300 29.56 2.81 -1.10
C LEU A 300 29.62 1.36 -0.61
N PHE A 301 30.83 0.85 -0.36
CA PHE A 301 31.01 -0.54 0.07
C PHE A 301 31.51 -0.65 1.51
N ASP A 302 32.02 0.43 2.11
CA ASP A 302 32.50 0.45 3.49
C ASP A 302 32.39 1.84 4.12
N VAL A 303 32.18 1.89 5.43
CA VAL A 303 32.19 3.10 6.27
C VAL A 303 32.95 2.75 7.55
N TYR A 304 34.06 3.45 7.80
CA TYR A 304 34.98 3.22 8.92
C TYR A 304 34.88 4.30 9.99
#